data_AF-A0A9D5VY49-F1
#
_entry.id   AF-A0A9D5VY49-F1
#
_cell.length_a   1.000
_cell.length_b   1.000
_cell.length_c   1.000
_cell.angle_alpha   90.00
_cell.angle_beta   90.00
_cell.angle_gamma   90.00
#
_symmetry.space_group_name_H-M   'P 1'
#
loop_
_entity.id
_entity.type
_entity.pdbx_description
1 polymer ?
#
loop_
_entity_poly.entity_id
_entity_poly.type
_entity_poly.pdbx_seq_one_letter_code
_entity_poly.pdbx_strand_id
1 'polypeptide(L)'
;MPTPTEHKTVQARILKYTQEIGWTFIDRKEAEKRRRFNNDLSNVQERCRTALLYFEELLYAKVKQFNPRYHETESALISLFNHLKTDIYGNRDFIKYLRNEGTYYFKEENRDLNLIVID
;
A
#
# COMPACT_ATOMS: atom_id res chain seq x y z
N MET A 1 25.46 -32.32 8.36
CA MET A 1 24.47 -31.69 7.45
C MET A 1 23.88 -30.47 8.14
N PRO A 2 23.73 -29.31 7.48
CA PRO A 2 23.11 -28.16 8.12
C PRO A 2 21.65 -28.46 8.47
N THR A 3 21.24 -28.10 9.68
CA THR A 3 19.88 -28.31 10.17
C THR A 3 18.88 -27.58 9.27
N PRO A 4 17.84 -28.25 8.76
CA PRO A 4 16.83 -27.58 7.96
C PRO A 4 16.08 -26.55 8.82
N THR A 5 15.99 -25.32 8.32
CA THR A 5 15.23 -24.22 8.93
C THR A 5 13.97 -23.95 8.10
N GLU A 6 12.91 -23.42 8.73
CA GLU A 6 11.66 -23.03 8.04
C GLU A 6 11.93 -22.12 6.84
N HIS A 7 12.87 -21.17 7.01
CA HIS A 7 13.28 -20.30 5.92
C HIS A 7 13.78 -21.09 4.70
N LYS A 8 14.63 -22.11 4.91
CA LYS A 8 15.19 -22.92 3.82
C LYS A 8 14.18 -23.89 3.22
N THR A 9 13.33 -24.50 4.04
CA THR A 9 12.43 -25.57 3.59
C THR A 9 11.11 -25.05 3.02
N VAL A 10 10.63 -23.90 3.49
CA VAL A 10 9.31 -23.37 3.14
C VAL A 10 9.42 -21.97 2.52
N GLN A 11 9.94 -20.99 3.27
CA GLN A 11 9.85 -19.58 2.86
C GLN A 11 10.60 -19.32 1.53
N ALA A 12 11.81 -19.87 1.37
CA ALA A 12 12.59 -19.70 0.15
C ALA A 12 11.87 -20.25 -1.10
N ARG A 13 11.09 -21.33 -0.95
CA ARG A 13 10.33 -21.91 -2.07
C ARG A 13 9.13 -21.04 -2.43
N ILE A 14 8.41 -20.53 -1.42
CA ILE A 14 7.28 -19.61 -1.63
C ILE A 14 7.78 -18.33 -2.31
N LEU A 15 8.87 -17.73 -1.79
CA LEU A 15 9.45 -16.52 -2.37
C LEU A 15 9.86 -16.74 -3.83
N LYS A 16 10.57 -17.85 -4.11
CA LYS A 16 10.95 -18.21 -5.47
C LYS A 16 9.72 -18.33 -6.39
N TYR A 17 8.72 -19.09 -5.97
CA TYR A 17 7.48 -19.26 -6.74
C TYR A 17 6.78 -17.92 -7.00
N THR A 18 6.62 -17.09 -5.96
CA THR A 18 5.97 -15.77 -6.10
C THR A 18 6.71 -14.85 -7.07
N GLN A 19 8.04 -14.88 -7.07
CA GLN A 19 8.84 -14.12 -8.02
C GLN A 19 8.70 -14.65 -9.46
N GLU A 20 8.64 -15.98 -9.63
CA GLU A 20 8.40 -16.62 -10.93
C GLU A 20 7.03 -16.27 -11.52
N ILE A 21 5.99 -16.11 -10.70
CA ILE A 21 4.66 -15.64 -11.14
C ILE A 21 4.55 -14.10 -11.21
N GLY A 22 5.67 -13.37 -11.11
CA GLY A 22 5.74 -11.93 -11.36
C GLY A 22 5.55 -11.02 -10.14
N TRP A 23 5.52 -11.56 -8.92
CA TRP A 23 5.48 -10.73 -7.71
C TRP A 23 6.86 -10.18 -7.38
N THR A 24 6.93 -8.89 -7.10
CA THR A 24 8.15 -8.24 -6.62
C THR A 24 8.31 -8.45 -5.13
N PHE A 25 9.35 -9.18 -4.72
CA PHE A 25 9.72 -9.28 -3.31
C PHE A 25 10.42 -8.00 -2.85
N ILE A 26 9.98 -7.45 -1.72
CA ILE A 26 10.60 -6.31 -1.06
C ILE A 26 11.14 -6.81 0.29
N ASP A 27 12.44 -6.67 0.49
CA ASP A 27 13.04 -7.07 1.76
C ASP A 27 12.63 -6.14 2.91
N ARG A 28 12.89 -6.58 4.14
CA ARG A 28 12.52 -5.84 5.35
C ARG A 28 13.15 -4.44 5.39
N LYS A 29 14.42 -4.31 5.01
CA LYS A 29 15.15 -3.03 5.11
C LYS A 29 14.57 -2.01 4.14
N GLU A 30 14.25 -2.43 2.93
CA GLU A 30 13.60 -1.60 1.92
C GLU A 30 12.16 -1.25 2.31
N ALA A 31 11.39 -2.20 2.87
CA ALA A 31 10.04 -1.94 3.37
C ALA A 31 10.01 -0.92 4.52
N GLU A 32 10.92 -1.05 5.48
CA GLU A 32 11.08 -0.10 6.61
C GLU A 32 11.46 1.30 6.10
N LYS A 33 12.35 1.38 5.11
CA LYS A 33 12.72 2.63 4.45
C LYS A 33 11.53 3.29 3.74
N ARG A 34 10.75 2.53 2.96
CA ARG A 34 9.56 3.04 2.26
C ARG A 34 8.48 3.53 3.21
N ARG A 35 8.36 2.93 4.39
CA ARG A 35 7.46 3.38 5.47
C ARG A 35 8.03 4.50 6.33
N ARG A 36 9.24 4.98 6.04
CA ARG A 36 9.94 6.02 6.82
C ARG A 36 10.07 5.68 8.30
N PHE A 37 10.44 4.44 8.60
CA PHE A 37 10.80 4.06 9.97
C PHE A 37 11.96 4.93 10.46
N ASN A 38 11.87 5.40 11.71
CA ASN A 38 12.98 6.11 12.32
C ASN A 38 14.04 5.10 12.75
N ASN A 39 15.14 4.98 11.99
CA ASN A 39 16.17 3.97 12.25
C ASN A 39 17.17 4.36 13.34
N ASP A 40 17.09 5.58 13.87
CA ASP A 40 18.00 6.07 14.91
C ASP A 40 17.61 5.56 16.31
N LEU A 41 16.39 5.01 16.44
CA LEU A 41 15.85 4.47 17.69
C LEU A 41 16.16 2.97 17.79
N SER A 42 16.52 2.50 18.98
CA SER A 42 16.85 1.10 19.22
C SER A 42 15.62 0.20 19.33
N ASN A 43 14.49 0.75 19.81
CA ASN A 43 13.26 0.01 20.03
C ASN A 43 12.35 0.02 18.80
N VAL A 44 11.97 -1.17 18.30
CA VAL A 44 11.08 -1.32 17.14
C VAL A 44 9.76 -0.56 17.28
N GLN A 45 9.12 -0.55 18.46
CA GLN A 45 7.88 0.20 18.67
C GLN A 45 8.08 1.71 18.45
N GLU A 46 9.23 2.24 18.86
CA GLU A 46 9.53 3.66 18.70
C GLU A 46 9.89 3.98 17.25
N ARG A 47 10.65 3.09 16.60
CA ARG A 47 11.03 3.20 15.18
C ARG A 47 9.80 3.28 14.26
N CYS A 48 8.73 2.55 14.58
CA CYS A 48 7.51 2.49 13.76
C CYS A 48 6.42 3.46 14.17
N ARG A 49 6.58 4.24 15.26
CA ARG A 49 5.52 5.10 15.80
C ARG A 49 5.00 6.15 14.81
N THR A 50 5.89 6.64 13.95
CA THR A 50 5.57 7.64 12.90
C THR A 50 5.63 7.04 11.50
N ALA A 51 5.60 5.71 11.40
CA ALA A 51 5.67 5.03 10.11
C ALA A 51 4.41 5.27 9.30
N LEU A 52 4.59 5.34 7.99
CA LEU A 52 3.50 5.43 7.03
C LEU A 52 2.75 4.10 6.98
N LEU A 53 1.41 4.18 6.92
CA LEU A 53 0.54 3.00 6.83
C LEU A 53 0.69 2.29 5.48
N TYR A 54 0.80 3.08 4.41
CA TYR A 54 0.91 2.61 3.03
C TYR A 54 2.31 2.85 2.48
N PHE A 55 2.66 2.12 1.41
CA PHE A 55 3.74 2.55 0.53
C PHE A 55 3.20 3.68 -0.36
N GLU A 56 3.22 4.91 0.16
CA GLU A 56 2.52 6.07 -0.42
C GLU A 56 2.85 6.27 -1.91
N GLU A 57 4.13 6.26 -2.26
CA GLU A 57 4.61 6.42 -3.64
C GLU A 57 4.07 5.33 -4.58
N LEU A 58 4.09 4.07 -4.12
CA LEU A 58 3.60 2.94 -4.92
C LEU A 58 2.08 3.01 -5.11
N LEU A 59 1.36 3.35 -4.04
CA LEU A 59 -0.10 3.49 -4.07
C LEU A 59 -0.51 4.60 -5.03
N TYR A 60 0.13 5.77 -4.94
CA TYR A 60 -0.15 6.90 -5.82
C TYR A 60 0.19 6.60 -7.27
N ALA A 61 1.33 5.96 -7.54
CA ALA A 61 1.72 5.55 -8.88
C ALA A 61 0.68 4.58 -9.50
N LYS A 62 0.17 3.62 -8.71
CA LYS A 62 -0.85 2.67 -9.17
C LYS A 62 -2.21 3.32 -9.39
N VAL A 63 -2.65 4.21 -8.50
CA VAL A 63 -3.90 4.96 -8.69
C VAL A 63 -3.83 5.83 -9.95
N LYS A 64 -2.71 6.50 -10.23
CA LYS A 64 -2.52 7.22 -11.49
C LYS A 64 -2.52 6.31 -12.72
N GLN A 65 -1.95 5.11 -12.60
CA GLN A 65 -1.96 4.12 -13.68
C GLN A 65 -3.39 3.71 -14.05
N PHE A 66 -4.24 3.47 -13.04
CA PHE A 66 -5.64 3.09 -13.26
C PHE A 66 -6.55 4.27 -13.61
N ASN A 67 -6.19 5.48 -13.17
CA ASN A 67 -6.98 6.69 -13.37
C ASN A 67 -6.14 7.78 -14.06
N PRO A 68 -6.00 7.74 -15.40
CA PRO A 68 -5.22 8.74 -16.14
C PRO A 68 -5.67 10.19 -15.95
N ARG A 69 -6.94 10.39 -15.56
CA ARG A 69 -7.57 11.70 -15.30
C ARG A 69 -7.43 12.17 -13.84
N TYR A 70 -6.73 11.39 -12.99
CA TYR A 70 -6.52 11.74 -11.59
C TYR A 70 -5.39 12.77 -11.45
N HIS A 71 -5.76 14.02 -11.13
CA HIS A 71 -4.83 15.14 -10.98
C HIS A 71 -4.63 15.61 -9.54
N GLU A 72 -5.22 14.93 -8.56
CA GLU A 72 -5.00 15.28 -7.15
C GLU A 72 -3.57 14.92 -6.70
N THR A 73 -3.14 15.52 -5.59
CA THR A 73 -1.83 15.29 -4.99
C THR A 73 -1.77 13.95 -4.27
N GLU A 74 -0.57 13.39 -4.13
CA GLU A 74 -0.33 12.19 -3.32
C GLU A 74 -0.89 12.35 -1.90
N SER A 75 -0.66 13.51 -1.28
CA SER A 75 -1.18 13.82 0.06
C SER A 75 -2.70 13.75 0.17
N ALA A 76 -3.45 14.14 -0.87
CA ALA A 76 -4.91 14.07 -0.89
C ALA A 76 -5.39 12.61 -0.89
N LEU A 77 -4.81 11.78 -1.75
CA LEU A 77 -5.12 10.35 -1.83
C LEU A 77 -4.82 9.63 -0.51
N ILE A 78 -3.64 9.88 0.05
CA ILE A 78 -3.24 9.26 1.31
C ILE A 78 -4.12 9.72 2.46
N SER A 79 -4.49 11.00 2.47
CA SER A 79 -5.42 11.52 3.48
C SER A 79 -6.77 10.80 3.36
N LEU A 80 -7.34 10.65 2.17
CA LEU A 80 -8.59 9.93 1.94
C LEU A 80 -8.58 8.54 2.60
N PHE A 81 -7.53 7.76 2.37
CA PHE A 81 -7.42 6.40 2.93
C PHE A 81 -7.05 6.38 4.42
N ASN A 82 -6.33 7.37 4.93
CA ASN A 82 -6.02 7.48 6.36
C ASN A 82 -7.24 7.90 7.20
N HIS A 83 -8.24 8.55 6.60
CA HIS A 83 -9.50 8.88 7.28
C HIS A 83 -10.45 7.69 7.42
N LEU A 84 -10.16 6.56 6.76
CA LEU A 84 -10.91 5.33 6.97
C LEU A 84 -10.70 4.84 8.41
N LYS A 85 -11.80 4.43 9.04
CA LYS A 85 -11.75 3.93 10.41
C LYS A 85 -10.94 2.63 10.48
N THR A 86 -10.16 2.46 11.54
CA THR A 86 -9.43 1.22 11.81
C THR A 86 -10.33 0.17 12.49
N ASP A 87 -11.57 0.04 12.03
CA ASP A 87 -12.59 -0.85 12.57
C ASP A 87 -13.38 -1.55 11.44
N ILE A 88 -14.38 -2.35 11.81
CA ILE A 88 -15.22 -3.07 10.85
C ILE A 88 -16.01 -2.15 9.90
N TYR A 89 -16.30 -0.91 10.31
CA TYR A 89 -17.02 0.04 9.47
C TYR A 89 -16.09 0.64 8.42
N GLY A 90 -14.84 0.94 8.79
CA GLY A 90 -13.83 1.34 7.81
C GLY A 90 -13.52 0.26 6.78
N ASN A 91 -13.53 -1.02 7.16
CA ASN A 91 -13.44 -2.12 6.20
C ASN A 91 -14.61 -2.09 5.20
N ARG A 92 -15.84 -1.89 5.68
CA ARG A 92 -17.03 -1.77 4.81
C ARG A 92 -16.92 -0.57 3.87
N ASP A 93 -16.42 0.56 4.36
CA ASP A 93 -16.23 1.75 3.55
C ASP A 93 -15.11 1.56 2.52
N PHE A 94 -14.03 0.86 2.87
CA PHE A 94 -12.96 0.52 1.94
C PHE A 94 -13.43 -0.41 0.82
N ILE A 95 -14.32 -1.36 1.10
CA ILE A 95 -14.92 -2.24 0.08
C ILE A 95 -15.62 -1.44 -1.03
N LYS A 96 -16.21 -0.28 -0.73
CA LYS A 96 -16.81 0.58 -1.76
C LYS A 96 -15.77 1.08 -2.76
N TYR A 97 -14.59 1.48 -2.27
CA TYR A 97 -13.47 1.86 -3.13
C TYR A 97 -12.96 0.68 -3.96
N LEU A 98 -12.88 -0.52 -3.38
CA LEU A 98 -12.52 -1.73 -4.12
C LEU A 98 -13.54 -2.13 -5.19
N ARG A 99 -14.79 -1.67 -5.06
CA ARG A 99 -15.87 -1.85 -6.05
C ARG A 99 -15.99 -0.69 -7.04
N ASN A 100 -15.04 0.25 -7.03
CA ASN A 100 -15.03 1.43 -7.89
C ASN A 100 -16.25 2.35 -7.66
N GLU A 101 -16.82 2.34 -6.45
CA GLU A 101 -17.94 3.21 -6.03
C GLU A 101 -17.44 4.50 -5.36
N GLY A 102 -16.17 4.56 -4.95
CA GLY A 102 -15.56 5.80 -4.47
C GLY A 102 -15.32 6.78 -5.61
N THR A 103 -15.37 8.09 -5.32
CA THR A 103 -15.23 9.13 -6.35
C THR A 103 -14.15 10.16 -6.03
N TYR A 104 -13.66 10.86 -7.06
CA TYR A 104 -12.84 12.07 -6.94
C TYR A 104 -13.37 13.16 -7.88
N TYR A 105 -13.15 14.42 -7.52
CA TYR A 105 -13.64 15.56 -8.30
C TYR A 105 -12.69 15.87 -9.46
N PHE A 106 -13.21 15.89 -10.69
CA PHE A 106 -12.46 16.22 -11.89
C PHE A 106 -12.84 17.62 -12.40
N LYS A 107 -11.93 18.59 -12.18
CA LYS A 107 -12.17 20.01 -12.43
C LYS A 107 -12.47 20.35 -13.89
N GLU A 108 -11.82 19.68 -14.85
CA GLU A 108 -11.96 20.02 -16.27
C GLU A 108 -13.37 19.75 -16.82
N GLU A 109 -14.04 18.69 -16.35
CA GLU A 109 -15.42 18.36 -16.73
C GLU A 109 -16.43 18.74 -15.64
N ASN A 110 -16.00 19.40 -14.56
CA ASN A 110 -16.81 19.80 -13.41
C ASN A 110 -17.74 18.67 -12.90
N ARG A 111 -17.19 17.46 -12.76
CA ARG A 111 -17.95 16.28 -12.31
C ARG A 111 -17.09 15.33 -11.48
N ASP A 112 -17.76 14.46 -10.75
CA ASP A 112 -17.12 13.37 -10.03
C ASP A 112 -16.90 12.18 -10.96
N LEU A 113 -15.70 11.60 -10.88
CA LEU A 113 -15.30 10.37 -11.55
C LEU A 113 -15.10 9.27 -10.53
N ASN A 114 -15.34 8.02 -10.92
CA ASN A 114 -15.04 6.89 -10.07
C ASN A 114 -13.53 6.73 -9.90
N LEU A 115 -13.10 6.53 -8.66
CA LEU A 115 -11.73 6.22 -8.28
C LEU A 115 -11.52 4.72 -8.37
N ILE A 116 -10.74 4.28 -9.36
CA ILE A 116 -10.40 2.88 -9.56
C ILE A 116 -9.15 2.53 -8.74
N VAL A 117 -9.28 1.61 -7.79
CA VAL A 117 -8.16 1.18 -6.94
C VAL A 117 -7.65 -0.21 -7.35
N ILE A 118 -8.51 -1.03 -7.92
CA ILE A 118 -8.24 -2.36 -8.46
C ILE A 118 -9.02 -2.51 -9.76
N ASP A 119 -8.43 -3.19 -10.74
CA ASP A 119 -9.05 -3.61 -12.00
C ASP A 119 -9.55 -5.06 -11.90
#